data_AF-A0A962HI86-F1
#
_entry.id   AF-A0A962HI86-F1
#
_cell.length_a   1.000
_cell.length_b   1.000
_cell.length_c   1.000
_cell.angle_alpha   90.00
_cell.angle_beta   90.00
_cell.angle_gamma   90.00
#
_symmetry.space_group_name_H-M   'P 1'
#
loop_
_entity.id
_entity.type
_entity.pdbx_description
1 polymer ?
#
loop_
_entity_poly.entity_id
_entity_poly.type
_entity_poly.pdbx_seq_one_letter_code
_entity_poly.pdbx_strand_id
1 'polypeptide(L)'
;RDVSMYKAWPRQLIVRVEEQHPVAFWGDDQLLNQYGEVFPGTLVEKQGIFPTIYSPKASGREMGERYVRVMNVLKGLGLEVVELTEDDRGSWRMRFRQGPDVIIGRKEQDRRIERFKVGFMQELKSRFADIRRIDLRYTNGFAVEWVKGKKVGYLDGSLMRLPQSLRS
;
A
#
# COMPACT_ATOMS: atom_id res chain seq x y z
N ARG A 1 -43.31 -42.40 -46.32
CA ARG A 1 -42.31 -41.33 -46.49
C ARG A 1 -42.38 -40.52 -45.22
N ASP A 2 -41.57 -40.87 -44.22
CA ASP A 2 -41.64 -40.27 -42.89
C ASP A 2 -40.56 -39.20 -42.75
N VAL A 3 -41.01 -38.00 -42.36
CA VAL A 3 -40.15 -36.88 -42.01
C VAL A 3 -40.17 -36.77 -40.50
N SER A 4 -39.03 -36.97 -39.86
CA SER A 4 -38.84 -36.69 -38.44
C SER A 4 -37.89 -35.50 -38.29
N MET A 5 -38.44 -34.40 -37.79
CA MET A 5 -37.75 -33.15 -37.50
C MET A 5 -37.34 -33.15 -36.02
N TYR A 6 -36.05 -33.00 -35.73
CA TYR A 6 -35.55 -32.76 -34.37
C TYR A 6 -34.83 -31.42 -34.33
N LYS A 7 -35.33 -30.52 -33.47
CA LYS A 7 -34.60 -29.33 -33.01
C LYS A 7 -34.69 -29.29 -31.49
N ALA A 8 -33.58 -29.59 -30.83
CA ALA A 8 -33.30 -29.16 -29.47
C ALA A 8 -31.78 -29.16 -29.24
N TRP A 9 -31.21 -27.97 -29.08
CA TRP A 9 -29.85 -27.78 -28.56
C TRP A 9 -29.81 -28.18 -27.07
N PRO A 10 -28.61 -28.34 -26.51
CA PRO A 10 -28.23 -27.27 -25.57
C PRO A 10 -26.87 -26.66 -25.94
N ARG A 11 -26.85 -25.32 -25.94
CA ARG A 11 -25.63 -24.53 -25.90
C ARG A 11 -24.95 -24.78 -24.56
N GLN A 12 -24.06 -25.76 -24.51
CA GLN A 12 -23.25 -26.02 -23.33
C GLN A 12 -21.98 -25.17 -23.43
N LEU A 13 -22.00 -23.99 -22.82
CA LEU A 13 -20.78 -23.22 -22.57
C LEU A 13 -19.99 -24.00 -21.51
N ILE A 14 -18.91 -24.66 -21.92
CA ILE A 14 -17.97 -25.29 -20.99
C ILE A 14 -17.19 -24.16 -20.32
N VAL A 15 -17.70 -23.63 -19.22
CA VAL A 15 -16.94 -22.75 -18.33
C VAL A 15 -16.06 -23.66 -17.49
N ARG A 16 -14.76 -23.72 -17.81
CA ARG A 16 -13.77 -24.24 -16.86
C ARG A 16 -13.66 -23.19 -15.76
N VAL A 17 -14.31 -23.42 -14.63
CA VAL A 17 -14.10 -22.63 -13.42
C VAL A 17 -12.77 -23.13 -12.84
N GLU A 18 -11.67 -22.49 -13.21
CA GLU A 18 -10.47 -22.56 -12.38
C GLU A 18 -10.77 -21.75 -11.12
N GLU A 19 -10.76 -22.41 -9.96
CA GLU A 19 -11.09 -21.79 -8.68
C GLU A 19 -10.04 -20.72 -8.34
N GLN A 20 -10.45 -19.45 -8.48
CA GLN A 20 -9.64 -18.29 -8.16
C GLN A 20 -9.69 -18.06 -6.64
N HIS A 21 -8.54 -18.06 -5.94
CA HIS A 21 -8.49 -17.72 -4.50
C HIS A 21 -8.02 -16.27 -4.31
N PRO A 22 -8.93 -15.30 -4.15
CA PRO A 22 -8.56 -13.90 -4.00
C PRO A 22 -7.81 -13.66 -2.69
N VAL A 23 -6.80 -12.80 -2.75
CA VAL A 23 -5.96 -12.39 -1.60
C VAL A 23 -5.92 -10.88 -1.40
N ALA A 24 -6.30 -10.10 -2.42
CA ALA A 24 -6.34 -8.65 -2.39
C ALA A 24 -7.38 -8.09 -3.35
N PHE A 25 -7.83 -6.86 -3.12
CA PHE A 25 -8.53 -6.09 -4.14
C PHE A 25 -7.53 -5.52 -5.15
N TRP A 26 -7.89 -5.58 -6.42
CA TRP A 26 -7.17 -4.88 -7.49
C TRP A 26 -7.97 -3.66 -7.94
N GLY A 27 -7.65 -2.49 -7.39
CA GLY A 27 -8.49 -1.31 -7.57
C GLY A 27 -9.87 -1.50 -6.93
N ASP A 28 -10.92 -1.10 -7.64
CA ASP A 28 -12.29 -1.00 -7.09
C ASP A 28 -13.21 -2.17 -7.51
N ASP A 29 -12.98 -2.79 -8.67
CA ASP A 29 -13.89 -3.76 -9.30
C ASP A 29 -13.22 -5.07 -9.75
N GLN A 30 -11.96 -5.27 -9.37
CA GLN A 30 -11.21 -6.48 -9.65
C GLN A 30 -10.56 -7.05 -8.38
N LEU A 31 -10.13 -8.30 -8.46
CA LEU A 31 -9.46 -9.03 -7.40
C LEU A 31 -8.11 -9.54 -7.90
N LEU A 32 -7.14 -9.65 -7.00
CA LEU A 32 -5.88 -10.35 -7.24
C LEU A 32 -5.89 -11.69 -6.52
N ASN A 33 -5.55 -12.77 -7.23
CA ASN A 33 -5.36 -14.09 -6.62
C ASN A 33 -3.93 -14.32 -6.09
N GLN A 34 -3.71 -15.46 -5.45
CA GLN A 34 -2.41 -15.87 -4.90
C GLN A 34 -1.30 -16.08 -5.95
N TYR A 35 -1.65 -16.23 -7.22
CA TYR A 35 -0.70 -16.39 -8.34
C TYR A 35 -0.34 -15.04 -8.99
N GLY A 36 -0.97 -13.95 -8.57
CA GLY A 36 -0.78 -12.63 -9.15
C GLY A 36 -1.64 -12.35 -10.39
N GLU A 37 -2.70 -13.13 -10.59
CA GLU A 37 -3.65 -12.94 -11.69
C GLU A 37 -4.78 -12.01 -11.24
N VAL A 38 -5.11 -11.06 -12.11
CA VAL A 38 -6.18 -10.09 -11.90
C VAL A 38 -7.43 -10.60 -12.60
N PHE A 39 -8.55 -10.65 -11.90
CA PHE A 39 -9.83 -11.08 -12.45
C PHE A 39 -10.98 -10.17 -11.97
N PRO A 40 -12.05 -10.00 -12.76
CA PRO A 40 -13.21 -9.21 -12.35
C PRO A 40 -13.88 -9.79 -11.11
N GLY A 41 -14.25 -8.93 -10.17
CA GLY A 41 -14.94 -9.37 -8.97
C GLY A 41 -14.87 -8.35 -7.84
N THR A 42 -15.79 -8.49 -6.89
CA THR A 42 -15.78 -7.75 -5.64
C THR A 42 -16.22 -8.67 -4.52
N LEU A 43 -15.68 -8.46 -3.32
CA LEU A 43 -15.97 -9.24 -2.12
C LEU A 43 -16.24 -8.30 -0.95
N VAL A 44 -17.50 -7.92 -0.78
CA VAL A 44 -17.92 -6.95 0.25
C VAL A 44 -17.53 -7.43 1.65
N GLU A 45 -17.63 -8.74 1.91
CA GLU A 45 -17.27 -9.36 3.18
C GLU A 45 -15.76 -9.35 3.47
N LYS A 46 -14.92 -9.05 2.48
CA LYS A 46 -13.47 -8.89 2.62
C LYS A 46 -13.02 -7.44 2.73
N GLN A 47 -13.93 -6.48 2.66
CA GLN A 47 -13.60 -5.07 2.87
C GLN A 47 -13.00 -4.85 4.26
N GLY A 48 -11.84 -4.19 4.32
CA GLY A 48 -11.10 -4.00 5.56
C GLY A 48 -10.42 -5.27 6.09
N ILE A 49 -10.43 -6.37 5.34
CA ILE A 49 -9.65 -7.59 5.62
C ILE A 49 -8.57 -7.75 4.56
N PHE A 50 -8.94 -7.67 3.29
CA PHE A 50 -7.99 -7.70 2.18
C PHE A 50 -7.40 -6.32 1.93
N PRO A 51 -6.09 -6.24 1.63
CA PRO A 51 -5.50 -5.00 1.19
C PRO A 51 -5.98 -4.65 -0.22
N THR A 52 -5.96 -3.37 -0.55
CA THR A 52 -6.10 -2.89 -1.92
C THR A 52 -4.72 -2.68 -2.52
N ILE A 53 -4.45 -3.33 -3.64
CA ILE A 53 -3.21 -3.16 -4.39
C ILE A 53 -3.54 -2.81 -5.84
N TYR A 54 -2.81 -1.89 -6.43
CA TYR A 54 -3.14 -1.45 -7.79
C TYR A 54 -1.95 -0.83 -8.50
N SER A 55 -1.85 -1.10 -9.79
CA SER A 55 -0.98 -0.35 -10.69
C SER A 55 -1.60 -0.29 -12.09
N PRO A 56 -1.59 0.87 -12.76
CA PRO A 56 -1.95 0.96 -14.17
C PRO A 56 -0.80 0.50 -15.10
N LYS A 57 0.38 0.20 -14.55
CA LYS A 57 1.61 -0.08 -15.32
C LYS A 57 2.19 -1.47 -15.09
N ALA A 58 2.11 -1.95 -13.85
CA ALA A 58 2.67 -3.22 -13.44
C ALA A 58 1.60 -4.31 -13.53
N SER A 59 2.05 -5.54 -13.80
CA SER A 59 1.17 -6.71 -13.70
C SER A 59 0.72 -6.94 -12.24
N GLY A 60 -0.38 -7.68 -12.07
CA GLY A 60 -0.85 -8.11 -10.75
C GLY A 60 0.24 -8.81 -9.95
N ARG A 61 0.95 -9.75 -10.58
CA ARG A 61 2.09 -10.46 -10.00
C ARG A 61 3.19 -9.53 -9.53
N GLU A 62 3.64 -8.62 -10.40
CA GLU A 62 4.71 -7.69 -10.06
C GLU A 62 4.32 -6.79 -8.88
N MET A 63 3.10 -6.25 -8.88
CA MET A 63 2.62 -5.41 -7.79
C MET A 63 2.37 -6.19 -6.49
N GLY A 64 1.91 -7.44 -6.59
CA GLY A 64 1.80 -8.35 -5.45
C GLY A 64 3.17 -8.66 -4.82
N GLU A 65 4.19 -8.94 -5.63
CA GLU A 65 5.57 -9.14 -5.14
C GLU A 65 6.13 -7.88 -4.47
N ARG A 66 5.84 -6.69 -5.03
CA ARG A 66 6.20 -5.39 -4.42
C ARG A 66 5.51 -5.21 -3.06
N TYR A 67 4.23 -5.53 -2.96
CA TYR A 67 3.48 -5.50 -1.70
C TYR A 67 4.09 -6.43 -0.64
N VAL A 68 4.41 -7.67 -1.00
CA VAL A 68 5.07 -8.63 -0.10
C VAL A 68 6.43 -8.10 0.38
N ARG A 69 7.22 -7.48 -0.49
CA ARG A 69 8.49 -6.84 -0.10
C ARG A 69 8.30 -5.71 0.92
N VAL A 70 7.32 -4.83 0.70
CA VAL A 70 6.97 -3.77 1.66
C VAL A 70 6.61 -4.37 3.02
N MET A 71 5.74 -5.38 3.05
CA MET A 71 5.33 -6.06 4.28
C MET A 71 6.51 -6.69 5.01
N ASN A 72 7.46 -7.28 4.28
CA ASN A 72 8.67 -7.86 4.85
C ASN A 72 9.58 -6.80 5.48
N VAL A 73 9.77 -5.64 4.83
CA VAL A 73 10.59 -4.55 5.40
C VAL A 73 9.97 -4.05 6.71
N LEU A 74 8.65 -3.89 6.76
CA LEU A 74 7.90 -3.36 7.91
C LEU A 74 7.55 -4.41 8.97
N LYS A 75 7.98 -5.66 8.79
CA LYS A 75 7.70 -6.76 9.72
C LYS A 75 8.18 -6.43 11.13
N GLY A 76 7.32 -6.70 12.11
CA GLY A 76 7.61 -6.48 13.53
C GLY A 76 7.39 -5.04 14.04
N LEU A 77 6.99 -4.10 13.17
CA LEU A 77 6.71 -2.72 13.58
C LEU A 77 5.30 -2.52 14.16
N GLY A 78 4.42 -3.52 14.05
CA GLY A 78 3.00 -3.39 14.42
C GLY A 78 2.20 -2.50 13.46
N LEU A 79 2.74 -2.22 12.27
CA LEU A 79 2.09 -1.47 11.21
C LEU A 79 1.29 -2.42 10.32
N GLU A 80 0.05 -2.04 10.02
CA GLU A 80 -0.82 -2.81 9.15
C GLU A 80 -1.07 -2.04 7.86
N VAL A 81 -0.42 -2.46 6.77
CA VAL A 81 -0.60 -1.87 5.44
C VAL A 81 -1.91 -2.38 4.86
N VAL A 82 -2.82 -1.47 4.53
CA VAL A 82 -4.12 -1.80 3.93
C VAL A 82 -4.20 -1.40 2.47
N GLU A 83 -3.24 -0.61 1.99
CA GLU A 83 -3.23 -0.16 0.61
C GLU A 83 -1.81 0.07 0.11
N LEU A 84 -1.50 -0.41 -1.11
CA LEU A 84 -0.30 -0.06 -1.87
C LEU A 84 -0.67 0.17 -3.34
N THR A 85 -0.54 1.42 -3.80
CA THR A 85 -0.91 1.81 -5.16
C THR A 85 0.24 2.45 -5.90
N GLU A 86 0.26 2.27 -7.22
CA GLU A 86 1.10 2.98 -8.17
C GLU A 86 0.20 3.82 -9.10
N ASP A 87 0.56 5.08 -9.37
CA ASP A 87 -0.14 5.92 -10.34
C ASP A 87 0.46 5.82 -11.75
N ASP A 88 -0.16 6.48 -12.74
CA ASP A 88 0.31 6.49 -14.14
C ASP A 88 1.75 7.03 -14.31
N ARG A 89 2.22 7.81 -13.34
CA ARG A 89 3.58 8.38 -13.32
C ARG A 89 4.57 7.44 -12.62
N GLY A 90 4.15 6.26 -12.19
CA GLY A 90 4.94 5.27 -11.46
C GLY A 90 5.16 5.64 -9.99
N SER A 91 4.45 6.62 -9.46
CA SER A 91 4.61 7.05 -8.07
C SER A 91 3.84 6.12 -7.14
N TRP A 92 4.54 5.57 -6.15
CA TRP A 92 3.90 4.70 -5.17
C TRP A 92 3.33 5.48 -3.99
N ARG A 93 2.19 5.01 -3.50
CA ARG A 93 1.56 5.44 -2.24
C ARG A 93 1.19 4.22 -1.41
N MET A 94 1.28 4.37 -0.09
CA MET A 94 0.94 3.34 0.87
C MET A 94 0.04 3.92 1.96
N ARG A 95 -0.95 3.16 2.42
CA ARG A 95 -1.77 3.52 3.59
C ARG A 95 -1.78 2.43 4.63
N PHE A 96 -1.93 2.84 5.88
CA PHE A 96 -2.07 1.96 7.02
C PHE A 96 -3.52 1.93 7.52
N ARG A 97 -3.92 0.85 8.20
CA ARG A 97 -5.26 0.76 8.83
C ARG A 97 -5.48 1.95 9.77
N GLN A 98 -4.43 2.36 10.48
CA GLN A 98 -4.40 3.53 11.34
C GLN A 98 -3.08 4.28 11.13
N GLY A 99 -3.17 5.60 11.00
CA GLY A 99 -2.01 6.47 10.81
C GLY A 99 -2.02 7.21 9.47
N PRO A 100 -0.84 7.62 8.98
CA PRO A 100 -0.73 8.54 7.86
C PRO A 100 -0.84 7.86 6.49
N ASP A 101 -1.19 8.68 5.50
CA ASP A 101 -0.86 8.38 4.10
C ASP A 101 0.65 8.54 3.88
N VAL A 102 1.28 7.61 3.17
CA VAL A 102 2.70 7.69 2.82
C VAL A 102 2.88 7.82 1.32
N ILE A 103 3.49 8.93 0.90
CA ILE A 103 3.94 9.12 -0.49
C ILE A 103 5.37 8.62 -0.60
N ILE A 104 5.57 7.53 -1.35
CA ILE A 104 6.89 6.93 -1.55
C ILE A 104 7.56 7.56 -2.78
N GLY A 105 6.78 7.85 -3.82
CA GLY A 105 7.30 8.39 -5.08
C GLY A 105 7.70 7.30 -6.08
N ARG A 106 8.30 7.73 -7.19
CA ARG A 106 8.57 6.88 -8.38
C ARG A 106 9.99 6.35 -8.51
N LYS A 107 10.90 6.75 -7.62
CA LYS A 107 12.32 6.38 -7.66
C LYS A 107 12.76 5.89 -6.29
N GLU A 108 13.70 4.95 -6.28
CA GLU A 108 14.33 4.42 -5.06
C GLU A 108 13.30 3.97 -4.00
N GLN A 109 12.18 3.37 -4.43
CA GLN A 109 11.05 3.01 -3.56
C GLN A 109 11.53 2.17 -2.39
N ASP A 110 12.26 1.08 -2.65
CA ASP A 110 12.77 0.17 -1.61
C ASP A 110 13.65 0.92 -0.59
N ARG A 111 14.59 1.74 -1.07
CA ARG A 111 15.46 2.57 -0.21
C ARG A 111 14.66 3.56 0.62
N ARG A 112 13.60 4.14 0.07
CA ARG A 112 12.72 5.07 0.79
C ARG A 112 11.89 4.37 1.85
N ILE A 113 11.41 3.16 1.59
CA ILE A 113 10.67 2.34 2.56
C ILE A 113 11.59 1.93 3.72
N GLU A 114 12.84 1.55 3.44
CA GLU A 114 13.84 1.28 4.48
C GLU A 114 14.13 2.52 5.34
N ARG A 115 14.27 3.69 4.72
CA ARG A 115 14.44 4.95 5.45
C ARG A 115 13.21 5.26 6.33
N PHE A 116 12.00 5.00 5.82
CA PHE A 116 10.78 5.14 6.59
C PHE A 116 10.78 4.22 7.82
N LYS A 117 11.19 2.95 7.68
CA LYS A 117 11.34 2.02 8.82
C LYS A 117 12.28 2.58 9.90
N VAL A 118 13.44 3.10 9.49
CA VAL A 118 14.40 3.70 10.43
C VAL A 118 13.80 4.92 11.14
N GLY A 119 13.21 5.85 10.38
CA GLY A 119 12.57 7.04 10.95
C GLY A 119 11.37 6.72 11.84
N PHE A 120 10.59 5.69 11.49
CA PHE A 120 9.49 5.21 12.32
C PHE A 120 9.99 4.76 13.69
N MET A 121 11.03 3.93 13.72
CA MET A 121 11.59 3.39 14.95
C MET A 121 12.24 4.45 15.83
N GLN A 122 12.85 5.48 15.24
CA GLN A 122 13.57 6.51 15.97
C GLN A 122 12.65 7.64 16.47
N GLU A 123 11.71 8.10 15.64
CA GLU A 123 11.04 9.40 15.86
C GLU A 123 9.52 9.33 15.78
N LEU A 124 8.95 8.50 14.90
CA LEU A 124 7.52 8.61 14.59
C LEU A 124 6.64 7.68 15.42
N LYS A 125 7.16 6.58 15.97
CA LYS A 125 6.35 5.52 16.60
C LYS A 125 5.37 6.05 17.65
N SER A 126 5.80 6.96 18.53
CA SER A 126 4.98 7.49 19.63
C SER A 126 3.88 8.45 19.18
N ARG A 127 3.97 8.97 17.96
CA ARG A 127 3.07 10.02 17.44
C ARG A 127 2.46 9.65 16.10
N PHE A 128 2.62 8.41 15.66
CA PHE A 128 2.26 7.98 14.32
C PHE A 128 0.77 8.21 14.00
N ALA A 129 -0.10 8.01 14.99
CA ALA A 129 -1.53 8.28 14.89
C ALA A 129 -1.89 9.77 14.71
N ASP A 130 -0.98 10.68 15.05
CA ASP A 130 -1.17 12.14 14.92
C ASP A 130 -0.62 12.69 13.61
N ILE A 131 -0.03 11.84 12.78
CA ILE A 131 0.50 12.19 11.48
C ILE A 131 -0.60 12.00 10.44
N ARG A 132 -0.86 13.03 9.66
CA ARG A 132 -1.77 13.00 8.52
C ARG A 132 -1.10 12.40 7.29
N ARG A 133 0.14 12.79 7.02
CA ARG A 133 0.87 12.38 5.82
C ARG A 133 2.38 12.37 6.04
N ILE A 134 3.05 11.43 5.38
CA ILE A 134 4.52 11.38 5.28
C ILE A 134 4.91 11.40 3.81
N ASP A 135 5.84 12.26 3.43
CA ASP A 135 6.38 12.33 2.07
C ASP A 135 7.86 11.93 2.04
N LEU A 136 8.13 10.75 1.46
CA LEU A 136 9.47 10.15 1.38
C LEU A 136 10.26 10.61 0.14
N ARG A 137 9.72 11.53 -0.68
CA ARG A 137 10.34 11.89 -1.97
C ARG A 137 11.67 12.65 -1.81
N TYR A 138 11.98 13.15 -0.62
CA TYR A 138 13.20 13.88 -0.33
C TYR A 138 14.41 12.93 -0.18
N THR A 139 15.55 13.32 -0.77
CA THR A 139 16.74 12.45 -0.86
C THR A 139 17.34 12.09 0.50
N ASN A 140 17.33 13.05 1.44
CA ASN A 140 18.03 12.97 2.72
C ASN A 140 17.08 12.90 3.93
N GLY A 141 15.79 12.63 3.72
CA GLY A 141 14.82 12.61 4.81
C GLY A 141 13.39 12.40 4.31
N PHE A 142 12.42 12.81 5.12
CA PHE A 142 11.01 12.84 4.75
C PHE A 142 10.32 14.04 5.40
N ALA A 143 9.25 14.53 4.77
CA ALA A 143 8.40 15.56 5.36
C ALA A 143 7.23 14.91 6.10
N VAL A 144 6.89 15.45 7.26
CA VAL A 144 5.77 14.99 8.08
C VAL A 144 4.73 16.10 8.16
N GLU A 145 3.49 15.76 7.81
CA GLU A 145 2.36 16.62 8.00
C GLU A 145 1.47 16.09 9.12
N TRP A 146 1.17 16.95 10.10
CA TRP A 146 0.43 16.59 11.29
C TRP A 146 -1.05 16.92 11.15
N VAL A 147 -1.91 16.19 11.85
CA VAL A 147 -3.34 16.51 11.94
C VAL A 147 -3.50 17.88 12.63
N LYS A 148 -4.09 18.87 11.93
CA LYS A 148 -4.29 20.22 12.48
C LYS A 148 -5.12 20.14 13.77
N GLY A 149 -4.59 20.68 14.87
CA GLY A 149 -5.21 20.69 16.20
C GLY A 149 -4.36 20.09 17.32
N LYS A 150 -3.30 19.33 16.99
CA LYS A 150 -2.28 18.91 17.96
C LYS A 150 -0.99 19.70 17.73
N LYS A 151 -0.62 20.56 18.68
CA LYS A 151 0.67 21.28 18.68
C LYS A 151 1.80 20.27 18.66
N VAL A 152 2.55 20.25 17.57
CA VAL A 152 3.82 19.52 17.43
C VAL A 152 4.90 20.58 17.59
N GLY A 153 5.72 20.48 18.62
CA GLY A 153 6.89 21.34 18.78
C GLY A 153 7.76 21.26 17.52
N TYR A 154 7.96 22.41 16.88
CA TYR A 154 8.92 22.57 15.82
C TYR A 154 10.31 22.30 16.40
N LEU A 155 11.00 21.26 15.93
CA LEU A 155 12.45 21.24 15.99
C LEU A 155 12.93 22.17 14.86
N ASP A 156 13.00 23.46 15.20
CA ASP A 156 13.47 24.51 14.30
C ASP A 156 14.97 24.32 14.02
N GLY A 157 15.33 24.57 12.76
CA GLY A 157 16.70 24.67 12.32
C GLY A 157 17.36 25.88 12.98
N SER A 158 18.15 25.63 14.01
CA SER A 158 19.19 26.54 14.46
C SER A 158 20.32 25.73 15.10
N LEU A 159 21.53 26.03 14.63
CA LEU A 159 22.79 25.51 15.15
C LEU A 159 22.77 25.44 16.68
N MET A 160 22.94 24.22 17.22
CA MET A 160 23.26 24.02 18.64
C MET A 160 24.55 24.79 18.97
N ARG A 161 24.43 25.91 19.69
CA ARG A 161 25.51 26.41 20.54
C ARG A 161 25.24 25.93 21.96
N LEU A 162 26.19 25.18 22.52
CA LEU A 162 26.17 24.75 23.91
C LEU A 162 26.30 25.96 24.86
N PRO A 163 25.56 26.00 26.00
CA PRO A 163 25.71 27.04 27.00
C PRO A 163 27.03 26.92 27.78
N GLN A 164 27.72 28.06 27.95
CA GLN A 164 28.97 28.19 28.72
C GLN A 164 28.72 28.39 30.22
N SER A 165 28.22 27.37 30.92
CA SER A 165 28.12 27.44 32.39
C SER A 165 28.59 26.14 33.05
N LEU A 166 29.89 25.89 32.93
CA LEU A 166 30.71 25.22 33.93
C LEU A 166 31.94 26.09 34.15
N ARG A 167 31.73 27.20 34.87
CA ARG A 167 32.75 27.92 35.61
C ARG A 167 32.15 28.31 36.95
N SER A 168 32.35 27.42 37.91
CA SER A 168 32.58 27.72 39.32
C SER A 168 33.44 26.59 39.85
#